data_AF-A0A0M3USP2-F1
#
_entry.id   AF-A0A0M3USP2-F1
#
_cell.length_a   1.000
_cell.length_b   1.000
_cell.length_c   1.000
_cell.angle_alpha   90.00
_cell.angle_beta   90.00
_cell.angle_gamma   90.00
#
_symmetry.space_group_name_H-M   'P 1'
#
loop_
_entity.id
_entity.type
_entity.pdbx_description
1 polymer ?
#
loop_
_entity_poly.entity_id
_entity_poly.type
_entity_poly.pdbx_seq_one_letter_code
_entity_poly.pdbx_strand_id
1 'polypeptide(L)'
;MLNFKKINKMIDLIEESQIMEGMTFNEFAMEFYSEVKLVPLSRYLKTNNKVKRMPKIMNMRKAGELLLFTKTDDETLSFLKRKGYNEMPSLDYKTIMLLRKLDPIDNWKKILAFLNGDKTVEEINMSTRPILFPQEIKKLEEYIKDELNLNDEEFEKFMSISSIAVKNKEVMKAIKKLSR
;
A
#
# COMPACT_ATOMS: atom_id res chain seq x y z
N MET A 1 24.28 -16.76 6.85
CA MET A 1 23.37 -17.30 7.90
C MET A 1 22.42 -16.19 8.31
N LEU A 2 21.11 -16.45 8.42
CA LEU A 2 20.13 -15.40 8.78
C LEU A 2 20.31 -14.97 10.23
N ASN A 3 20.45 -13.67 10.47
CA ASN A 3 20.61 -13.12 11.83
C ASN A 3 19.24 -12.73 12.41
N PHE A 4 18.51 -13.71 12.95
CA PHE A 4 17.17 -13.48 13.51
C PHE A 4 17.16 -12.49 14.69
N LYS A 5 18.26 -12.40 15.46
CA LYS A 5 18.39 -11.43 16.55
C LYS A 5 18.37 -9.99 16.00
N LYS A 6 19.12 -9.74 14.93
CA LYS A 6 19.14 -8.45 14.23
C LYS A 6 17.78 -8.15 13.60
N ILE A 7 17.19 -9.11 12.90
CA ILE A 7 15.86 -8.97 12.27
C ILE A 7 14.80 -8.58 13.31
N ASN A 8 14.78 -9.25 14.47
CA ASN A 8 13.82 -8.93 15.54
C ASN A 8 14.02 -7.52 16.09
N LYS A 9 15.27 -7.11 16.34
CA LYS A 9 15.57 -5.73 16.77
C LYS A 9 15.07 -4.70 15.75
N MET A 10 15.30 -4.94 14.45
CA MET A 10 14.81 -4.04 13.40
C MET A 10 13.29 -4.02 13.33
N ILE A 11 12.62 -5.17 13.50
CA ILE A 11 11.16 -5.25 13.58
C ILE A 11 10.63 -4.40 14.73
N ASP A 12 11.21 -4.50 15.92
CA ASP A 12 10.78 -3.74 17.10
C ASP A 12 10.89 -2.23 16.86
N LEU A 13 12.02 -1.77 16.32
CA LEU A 13 12.20 -0.37 15.91
C LEU A 13 11.14 0.07 14.89
N ILE A 14 10.84 -0.77 13.90
CA ILE A 14 9.81 -0.48 12.90
C ILE A 14 8.43 -0.38 13.56
N GLU A 15 8.10 -1.23 14.51
CA GLU A 15 6.81 -1.15 15.23
C GLU A 15 6.67 0.20 15.96
N GLU A 16 7.76 0.71 16.53
CA GLU A 16 7.85 1.96 17.28
C GLU A 16 8.05 3.22 16.43
N SER A 17 8.11 3.10 15.09
CA SER A 17 8.39 4.22 14.17
C SER A 17 9.79 4.79 14.33
N GLN A 18 10.74 3.96 14.75
CA GLN A 18 12.14 4.32 14.92
C GLN A 18 12.98 3.69 13.80
N ILE A 19 14.22 4.17 13.67
CA ILE A 19 15.25 3.58 12.82
C ILE A 19 16.48 3.30 13.69
N MET A 20 17.42 2.51 13.18
CA MET A 20 18.66 2.27 13.92
C MET A 20 19.47 3.55 14.04
N GLU A 21 20.03 3.80 15.23
CA GLU A 21 20.85 4.98 15.50
C GLU A 21 22.05 5.04 14.55
N GLY A 22 22.37 6.25 14.06
CA GLY A 22 23.45 6.49 13.11
C GLY A 22 23.13 6.15 11.65
N MET A 23 21.90 5.70 11.35
CA MET A 23 21.45 5.47 9.97
C MET A 23 20.43 6.52 9.53
N THR A 24 20.42 6.84 8.24
CA THR A 24 19.28 7.47 7.59
C THR A 24 18.14 6.47 7.44
N PHE A 25 16.93 6.98 7.21
CA PHE A 25 15.76 6.11 6.97
C PHE A 25 15.99 5.20 5.75
N ASN A 26 16.56 5.73 4.67
CA ASN A 26 16.81 4.98 3.45
C ASN A 26 17.82 3.84 3.69
N GLU A 27 18.91 4.11 4.41
CA GLU A 27 19.89 3.08 4.79
C GLU A 27 19.26 1.99 5.63
N PHE A 28 18.51 2.36 6.66
CA PHE A 28 17.80 1.42 7.52
C PHE A 28 16.81 0.54 6.72
N ALA A 29 16.06 1.13 5.78
CA ALA A 29 15.14 0.40 4.93
C ALA A 29 15.85 -0.61 4.01
N MET A 30 16.93 -0.18 3.34
CA MET A 30 17.73 -1.04 2.46
C MET A 30 18.39 -2.19 3.23
N GLU A 31 18.90 -1.93 4.43
CA GLU A 31 19.47 -2.94 5.31
C GLU A 31 18.40 -3.92 5.78
N PHE A 32 17.24 -3.42 6.21
CA PHE A 32 16.14 -4.27 6.64
C PHE A 32 15.71 -5.22 5.52
N TYR A 33 15.52 -4.70 4.30
CA TYR A 33 15.21 -5.53 3.14
C TYR A 33 16.30 -6.57 2.88
N SER A 34 17.58 -6.19 2.95
CA SER A 34 18.70 -7.12 2.73
C SER A 34 18.72 -8.29 3.72
N GLU A 35 18.38 -8.03 4.99
CA GLU A 35 18.29 -9.06 6.04
C GLU A 35 17.08 -9.99 5.86
N VAL A 36 15.96 -9.47 5.33
CA VAL A 36 14.70 -10.22 5.26
C VAL A 36 14.31 -10.70 3.86
N LYS A 37 15.07 -10.39 2.79
CA LYS A 37 14.70 -10.70 1.40
C LYS A 37 14.50 -12.19 1.11
N LEU A 38 15.22 -13.06 1.82
CA LEU A 38 15.09 -14.52 1.72
C LEU A 38 14.12 -15.13 2.75
N VAL A 39 13.58 -14.31 3.66
CA VAL A 39 12.67 -14.76 4.72
C VAL A 39 11.23 -14.66 4.22
N PRO A 40 10.38 -15.68 4.42
CA PRO A 40 8.95 -15.55 4.21
C PRO A 40 8.36 -14.68 5.34
N LEU A 41 8.60 -13.38 5.28
CA LEU A 41 8.42 -12.43 6.39
C LEU A 41 6.99 -12.43 6.93
N SER A 42 5.98 -12.56 6.06
CA SER A 42 4.57 -12.65 6.50
C SER A 42 4.30 -13.87 7.38
N ARG A 43 4.88 -15.04 7.04
CA ARG A 43 4.78 -16.26 7.85
C ARG A 43 5.57 -16.11 9.15
N TYR A 44 6.79 -15.57 9.05
CA TYR A 44 7.65 -15.32 10.21
C TYR A 44 6.95 -14.43 11.25
N LEU A 45 6.37 -13.31 10.83
CA LEU A 45 5.65 -12.38 11.72
C LEU A 45 4.43 -13.02 12.38
N LYS A 46 3.69 -13.90 11.66
CA LYS A 46 2.55 -14.64 12.22
C LYS A 46 2.99 -15.60 13.32
N THR A 47 4.04 -16.38 13.08
CA THR A 47 4.56 -17.36 14.04
C THR A 47 5.14 -16.70 15.30
N ASN A 48 5.60 -15.44 15.20
CA ASN A 48 6.16 -14.69 16.32
C ASN A 48 5.16 -13.68 16.95
N ASN A 49 3.86 -13.84 16.72
CA ASN A 49 2.80 -12.96 17.27
C ASN A 49 2.94 -11.46 16.91
N LYS A 50 3.67 -11.11 15.84
CA LYS A 50 3.89 -9.74 15.35
C LYS A 50 2.92 -9.36 14.22
N VAL A 51 1.63 -9.59 14.44
CA VAL A 51 0.60 -9.42 13.39
C VAL A 51 0.04 -8.00 13.35
N LYS A 52 -0.06 -7.32 14.50
CA LYS A 52 -0.74 -6.01 14.64
C LYS A 52 -0.10 -4.90 13.79
N ARG A 53 1.21 -4.92 13.62
CA ARG A 53 1.98 -3.93 12.82
C ARG A 53 2.56 -4.52 11.53
N MET A 54 2.08 -5.68 11.10
CA MET A 54 2.51 -6.33 9.86
C MET A 54 2.48 -5.40 8.63
N PRO A 55 1.43 -4.57 8.39
CA PRO A 55 1.44 -3.66 7.24
C PRO A 55 2.62 -2.68 7.25
N LYS A 56 2.98 -2.16 8.43
CA LYS A 56 4.09 -1.20 8.60
C LYS A 56 5.44 -1.87 8.31
N ILE A 57 5.65 -3.07 8.85
CA ILE A 57 6.85 -3.87 8.61
C ILE A 57 6.99 -4.25 7.13
N MET A 58 5.87 -4.64 6.50
CA MET A 58 5.86 -4.96 5.07
C MET A 58 6.11 -3.72 4.20
N ASN A 59 5.63 -2.54 4.58
CA ASN A 59 5.94 -1.30 3.86
C ASN A 59 7.41 -0.91 3.98
N MET A 60 8.04 -1.09 5.15
CA MET A 60 9.48 -0.91 5.32
C MET A 60 10.27 -1.86 4.40
N ARG A 61 9.88 -3.13 4.32
CA ARG A 61 10.49 -4.10 3.39
C ARG A 61 10.41 -3.63 1.93
N LYS A 62 9.25 -3.16 1.49
CA LYS A 62 9.05 -2.64 0.12
C LYS A 62 9.88 -1.38 -0.16
N ALA A 63 10.03 -0.51 0.84
CA ALA A 63 10.85 0.69 0.72
C ALA A 63 12.31 0.32 0.47
N GLY A 64 12.85 -0.62 1.24
CA GLY A 64 14.21 -1.12 1.04
C GLY A 64 14.42 -1.76 -0.33
N GLU A 65 13.43 -2.54 -0.80
CA GLU A 65 13.43 -3.11 -2.15
C GLU A 65 13.48 -2.04 -3.24
N LEU A 66 12.59 -1.04 -3.17
CA LEU A 66 12.55 0.07 -4.13
C LEU A 66 13.87 0.85 -4.15
N LEU A 67 14.41 1.17 -2.98
CA LEU A 67 15.65 1.93 -2.84
C LEU A 67 16.86 1.17 -3.39
N LEU A 68 16.98 -0.13 -3.08
CA LEU A 68 18.06 -0.95 -3.65
C LEU A 68 17.94 -1.10 -5.16
N PHE A 69 16.72 -1.33 -5.67
CA PHE A 69 16.49 -1.40 -7.11
C PHE A 69 16.91 -0.08 -7.78
N THR A 70 16.44 1.04 -7.23
CA THR A 70 16.72 2.38 -7.76
C THR A 70 18.22 2.67 -7.81
N LYS A 71 19.02 2.21 -6.84
CA LYS A 71 20.48 2.40 -6.85
C LYS A 71 21.17 1.78 -8.07
N THR A 72 20.59 0.73 -8.64
CA THR A 72 21.21 -0.05 -9.73
C THR A 72 20.50 0.14 -11.07
N ASP A 73 19.39 0.87 -11.10
CA ASP A 73 18.55 1.02 -12.29
C ASP A 73 18.69 2.43 -12.88
N ASP A 74 19.42 2.53 -13.98
CA ASP A 74 19.73 3.79 -14.66
C ASP A 74 18.48 4.51 -15.17
N GLU A 75 17.45 3.78 -15.56
CA GLU A 75 16.19 4.36 -16.03
C GLU A 75 15.49 5.11 -14.89
N THR A 76 15.34 4.48 -13.73
CA THR A 76 14.73 5.07 -12.55
C THR A 76 15.56 6.24 -12.02
N LEU A 77 16.90 6.13 -11.99
CA LEU A 77 17.78 7.24 -11.60
C LEU A 77 17.65 8.42 -12.57
N SER A 78 17.60 8.15 -13.87
CA SER A 78 17.41 9.18 -14.89
C SER A 78 16.03 9.85 -14.77
N PHE A 79 14.99 9.08 -14.44
CA PHE A 79 13.67 9.61 -14.14
C PHE A 79 13.70 10.58 -12.95
N LEU A 80 14.34 10.21 -11.84
CA LEU A 80 14.48 11.08 -10.67
C LEU A 80 15.24 12.38 -10.99
N LYS A 81 16.36 12.28 -11.73
CA LYS A 81 17.13 13.45 -12.17
C LYS A 81 16.30 14.40 -13.03
N ARG A 82 15.52 13.88 -13.99
CA ARG A 82 14.59 14.69 -14.80
C ARG A 82 13.50 15.38 -13.97
N LYS A 83 13.20 14.86 -12.77
CA LYS A 83 12.26 15.45 -11.82
C LYS A 83 12.92 16.41 -10.82
N GLY A 84 14.21 16.71 -10.99
CA GLY A 84 14.95 17.65 -10.14
C GLY A 84 15.65 17.00 -8.93
N TYR A 85 15.64 15.67 -8.84
CA TYR A 85 16.26 14.94 -7.73
C TYR A 85 17.62 14.37 -8.17
N ASN A 86 18.69 15.08 -7.81
CA ASN A 86 20.08 14.67 -8.10
C ASN A 86 20.50 13.44 -7.29
N GLU A 87 19.90 13.27 -6.11
CA GLU A 87 20.03 12.11 -5.24
C GLU A 87 18.65 11.54 -4.94
N MET A 88 18.59 10.28 -4.50
CA MET A 88 17.33 9.68 -4.11
C MET A 88 16.71 10.45 -2.92
N PRO A 89 15.43 10.83 -2.99
CA PRO A 89 14.75 11.48 -1.89
C PRO A 89 14.81 10.65 -0.61
N SER A 90 14.98 11.31 0.53
CA SER A 90 14.83 10.65 1.83
C SER A 90 13.37 10.24 2.03
N LEU A 91 13.15 8.96 2.34
CA LEU A 91 11.85 8.44 2.72
C LEU A 91 11.62 8.58 4.23
N ASP A 92 10.38 8.35 4.65
CA ASP A 92 9.96 8.32 6.05
C ASP A 92 8.77 7.36 6.21
N TYR A 93 8.25 7.22 7.43
CA TYR A 93 7.13 6.33 7.69
C TYR A 93 5.82 6.74 6.97
N LYS A 94 5.67 8.00 6.55
CA LYS A 94 4.48 8.47 5.82
C LYS A 94 4.60 8.14 4.34
N THR A 95 5.76 8.40 3.72
CA THR A 95 5.99 8.16 2.30
C THR A 95 5.91 6.67 1.97
N ILE A 96 6.44 5.78 2.81
CA ILE A 96 6.40 4.33 2.55
C ILE A 96 4.98 3.73 2.60
N MET A 97 4.00 4.43 3.19
CA MET A 97 2.60 3.99 3.17
C MET A 97 1.98 4.09 1.77
N LEU A 98 2.56 4.90 0.89
CA LEU A 98 2.11 5.08 -0.50
C LEU A 98 2.56 3.93 -1.41
N LEU A 99 3.56 3.15 -0.98
CA LEU A 99 4.15 2.09 -1.78
C LEU A 99 3.14 0.98 -2.08
N ARG A 100 3.18 0.49 -3.33
CA ARG A 100 2.36 -0.61 -3.83
C ARG A 100 3.22 -1.60 -4.59
N LYS A 101 2.67 -2.79 -4.84
CA LYS A 101 3.31 -3.79 -5.73
C LYS A 101 3.11 -3.35 -7.18
N LEU A 102 3.82 -2.32 -7.57
CA LEU A 102 3.82 -1.67 -8.88
C LEU A 102 5.26 -1.50 -9.35
N ASP A 103 5.41 -1.07 -10.60
CA ASP A 103 6.68 -0.67 -11.17
C ASP A 103 7.41 0.38 -10.30
N PRO A 104 8.75 0.32 -10.20
CA PRO A 104 9.57 1.30 -9.47
C PRO A 104 9.28 2.76 -9.83
N ILE A 105 9.13 3.09 -11.12
CA ILE A 105 8.85 4.45 -11.57
C ILE A 105 7.48 4.91 -11.07
N ASP A 106 6.47 4.03 -11.09
CA ASP A 106 5.14 4.37 -10.61
C ASP A 106 5.09 4.57 -9.09
N ASN A 107 5.90 3.83 -8.32
CA ASN A 107 6.08 4.11 -6.91
C ASN A 107 6.74 5.47 -6.69
N TRP A 108 7.78 5.80 -7.46
CA TRP A 108 8.42 7.12 -7.37
C TRP A 108 7.50 8.26 -7.77
N LYS A 109 6.70 8.14 -8.84
CA LYS A 109 5.69 9.17 -9.21
C LYS A 109 4.79 9.53 -8.03
N LYS A 110 4.34 8.54 -7.25
CA LYS A 110 3.50 8.76 -6.07
C LYS A 110 4.26 9.42 -4.93
N ILE A 111 5.47 8.94 -4.63
CA ILE A 111 6.31 9.53 -3.59
C ILE A 111 6.59 11.00 -3.93
N LEU A 112 7.01 11.29 -5.17
CA LEU A 112 7.33 12.65 -5.58
C LEU A 112 6.11 13.57 -5.55
N ALA A 113 4.93 13.11 -5.99
CA ALA A 113 3.70 13.88 -5.88
C ALA A 113 3.36 14.25 -4.43
N PHE A 114 3.63 13.35 -3.48
CA PHE A 114 3.47 13.66 -2.06
C PHE A 114 4.53 14.62 -1.53
N LEU A 115 5.81 14.39 -1.85
CA LEU A 115 6.93 15.22 -1.38
C LEU A 115 6.87 16.65 -1.90
N ASN A 116 6.41 16.84 -3.13
CA ASN A 116 6.22 18.15 -3.74
C ASN A 116 4.99 18.90 -3.22
N GLY A 117 4.11 18.23 -2.45
CA GLY A 117 2.83 18.79 -2.02
C GLY A 117 1.76 18.82 -3.11
N ASP A 118 1.98 18.14 -4.25
CA ASP A 118 1.04 18.10 -5.37
C ASP A 118 -0.26 17.34 -5.02
N LYS A 119 -0.16 16.33 -4.14
CA LYS A 119 -1.28 15.49 -3.71
C LYS A 119 -1.15 15.04 -2.25
N THR A 120 -2.27 14.96 -1.56
CA THR A 120 -2.41 14.36 -0.23
C THR A 120 -2.28 12.84 -0.26
N VAL A 121 -2.09 12.22 0.91
CA VAL A 121 -2.08 10.75 1.06
C VAL A 121 -3.42 10.16 0.63
N GLU A 122 -4.54 10.80 0.96
CA GLU A 122 -5.88 10.38 0.56
C GLU A 122 -6.04 10.36 -0.96
N GLU A 123 -5.65 11.43 -1.64
CA GLU A 123 -5.78 11.55 -3.11
C GLU A 123 -4.91 10.54 -3.86
N ILE A 124 -3.68 10.32 -3.40
CA ILE A 124 -2.77 9.32 -3.98
C ILE A 124 -3.33 7.90 -3.77
N ASN A 125 -3.92 7.63 -2.61
CA ASN A 125 -4.55 6.34 -2.35
C ASN A 125 -5.82 6.15 -3.20
N MET A 126 -6.62 7.19 -3.41
CA MET A 126 -7.80 7.15 -4.27
C MET A 126 -7.46 6.94 -5.74
N SER A 127 -6.38 7.55 -6.25
CA SER A 127 -5.95 7.38 -7.64
C SER A 127 -5.45 5.96 -7.97
N THR A 128 -5.39 5.07 -6.96
CA THR A 128 -5.04 3.65 -7.11
C THR A 128 -6.23 2.72 -6.98
N ARG A 129 -7.42 3.23 -6.64
CA ARG A 129 -8.65 2.47 -6.82
C ARG A 129 -8.84 2.31 -8.33
N PRO A 130 -9.26 1.12 -8.81
CA PRO A 130 -9.63 0.97 -10.21
C PRO A 130 -10.68 2.04 -10.52
N ILE A 131 -10.33 2.99 -11.39
CA ILE A 131 -11.32 3.86 -12.00
C ILE A 131 -12.00 2.96 -13.01
N LEU A 132 -13.22 2.54 -12.70
CA LEU A 132 -14.03 1.81 -13.65
C LEU A 132 -14.32 2.74 -14.82
N PHE A 133 -13.95 2.35 -16.04
CA PHE A 133 -14.35 3.07 -17.23
C PHE A 133 -15.90 3.09 -17.32
N PRO A 134 -16.51 4.09 -17.97
CA PRO A 134 -17.97 4.15 -18.09
C PRO A 134 -18.62 2.85 -18.61
N GLN A 135 -17.93 2.13 -19.49
CA GLN A 135 -18.37 0.83 -19.99
C GLN A 135 -18.30 -0.29 -18.93
N GLU A 136 -17.30 -0.27 -18.06
CA GLU A 136 -17.19 -1.22 -16.96
C GLU A 136 -18.25 -0.96 -15.89
N ILE A 137 -18.53 0.32 -15.61
CA ILE A 137 -19.65 0.72 -14.75
C ILE A 137 -20.96 0.18 -15.33
N LYS A 138 -21.24 0.47 -16.60
CA LYS A 138 -22.46 0.02 -17.27
C LYS A 138 -22.62 -1.50 -17.24
N LYS A 139 -21.55 -2.26 -17.49
CA LYS A 139 -21.57 -3.73 -17.40
C LYS A 139 -21.91 -4.23 -15.99
N LEU A 140 -21.41 -3.57 -14.95
CA LEU A 140 -21.73 -3.92 -13.57
C LEU A 140 -23.17 -3.55 -13.21
N GLU A 141 -23.66 -2.41 -13.69
CA GLU A 141 -25.06 -2.01 -13.52
C GLU A 141 -26.01 -3.01 -14.18
N GLU A 142 -25.75 -3.36 -15.45
CA GLU A 142 -26.50 -4.37 -16.21
C GLU A 142 -26.48 -5.72 -15.49
N TYR A 143 -25.30 -6.19 -15.07
CA TYR A 143 -25.17 -7.44 -14.33
C TYR A 143 -26.04 -7.47 -13.05
N ILE A 144 -26.02 -6.39 -12.25
CA ILE A 144 -26.81 -6.33 -11.02
C ILE A 144 -28.31 -6.29 -11.33
N LYS A 145 -28.73 -5.50 -12.34
CA LYS A 145 -30.12 -5.43 -12.77
C LYS A 145 -30.63 -6.78 -13.25
N ASP A 146 -29.83 -7.51 -14.02
CA ASP A 146 -30.19 -8.81 -14.55
C ASP A 146 -30.28 -9.88 -13.44
N GLU A 147 -29.27 -9.98 -12.58
CA GLU A 147 -29.21 -11.00 -11.51
C GLU A 147 -30.28 -10.80 -10.44
N LEU A 148 -30.64 -9.54 -10.15
CA LEU A 148 -31.64 -9.20 -9.16
C LEU A 148 -33.01 -8.89 -9.78
N ASN A 149 -33.13 -8.98 -11.12
CA ASN A 149 -34.31 -8.64 -11.91
C ASN A 149 -34.91 -7.27 -11.53
N LEU A 150 -34.07 -6.24 -11.53
CA LEU A 150 -34.42 -4.87 -11.15
C LEU A 150 -34.61 -4.00 -12.39
N ASN A 151 -35.64 -3.16 -12.37
CA ASN A 151 -35.74 -2.03 -13.29
C ASN A 151 -34.83 -0.85 -12.85
N ASP A 152 -34.78 0.22 -13.64
CA ASP A 152 -33.91 1.38 -13.36
C ASP A 152 -34.20 2.05 -12.00
N GLU A 153 -35.47 2.21 -11.64
CA GLU A 153 -35.85 2.85 -10.37
C GLU A 153 -35.52 1.96 -9.17
N GLU A 154 -35.77 0.66 -9.29
CA GLU A 154 -35.42 -0.35 -8.29
C GLU A 154 -33.91 -0.46 -8.09
N PHE A 155 -33.14 -0.36 -9.18
CA PHE A 155 -31.69 -0.34 -9.16
C PHE A 155 -31.15 0.87 -8.40
N GLU A 156 -31.63 2.08 -8.70
CA GLU A 156 -31.22 3.30 -7.99
C GLU A 156 -31.52 3.21 -6.48
N LYS A 157 -32.71 2.69 -6.14
CA LYS A 157 -33.09 2.46 -4.75
C LYS A 157 -32.18 1.43 -4.08
N PHE A 158 -31.87 0.33 -4.76
CA PHE A 158 -30.95 -0.70 -4.29
C PHE A 158 -29.55 -0.13 -4.04
N MET A 159 -29.02 0.68 -4.96
CA MET A 159 -27.70 1.30 -4.83
C MET A 159 -27.63 2.29 -3.67
N SER A 160 -28.69 3.07 -3.47
CA SER A 160 -28.81 4.01 -2.35
C SER A 160 -28.76 3.28 -0.99
N ILE A 161 -29.57 2.24 -0.81
CA ILE A 161 -29.61 1.44 0.42
C ILE A 161 -28.28 0.70 0.63
N SER A 162 -27.75 0.09 -0.44
CA SER A 162 -26.49 -0.66 -0.41
C SER A 162 -25.29 0.23 -0.05
N SER A 163 -25.26 1.47 -0.54
CA SER A 163 -24.22 2.45 -0.20
C SER A 163 -24.18 2.75 1.31
N ILE A 164 -25.35 2.90 1.93
CA ILE A 164 -25.48 3.10 3.39
C ILE A 164 -25.00 1.86 4.13
N ALA A 165 -25.44 0.68 3.71
CA ALA A 165 -25.07 -0.59 4.32
C ALA A 165 -23.55 -0.82 4.25
N VAL A 166 -22.94 -0.73 3.06
CA VAL A 166 -21.51 -0.95 2.82
C VAL A 166 -20.63 -0.01 3.67
N LYS A 167 -21.06 1.23 3.91
CA LYS A 167 -20.33 2.19 4.75
C LYS A 167 -20.46 1.88 6.25
N ASN A 168 -21.46 1.11 6.67
CA ASN A 168 -21.67 0.73 8.06
C ASN A 168 -21.30 -0.74 8.32
N LYS A 169 -20.12 -0.95 8.93
CA LYS A 169 -19.56 -2.28 9.19
C LYS A 169 -20.45 -3.16 10.07
N GLU A 170 -21.17 -2.59 11.03
CA GLU A 170 -22.05 -3.37 11.92
C GLU A 170 -23.33 -3.80 11.21
N VAL A 171 -23.91 -2.92 10.38
CA VAL A 171 -25.05 -3.27 9.52
C VAL A 171 -24.68 -4.38 8.54
N MET A 172 -23.53 -4.29 7.85
CA MET A 172 -23.09 -5.37 6.95
C MET A 172 -22.86 -6.70 7.65
N LYS A 173 -22.35 -6.69 8.90
CA LYS A 173 -22.22 -7.92 9.69
C LYS A 173 -23.58 -8.52 10.01
N ALA A 174 -24.57 -7.69 10.35
CA ALA A 174 -25.93 -8.15 10.62
C ALA A 174 -26.58 -8.76 9.38
N ILE A 175 -26.52 -8.07 8.23
CA ILE A 175 -27.03 -8.57 6.93
C ILE A 175 -26.41 -9.93 6.62
N LYS A 176 -25.08 -10.07 6.70
CA LYS A 176 -24.38 -11.33 6.43
C LYS A 176 -24.78 -12.49 7.34
N LYS A 177 -25.22 -12.21 8.57
CA LYS A 177 -25.70 -13.24 9.49
C LYS A 177 -27.11 -13.70 9.14
N LEU A 178 -27.94 -12.79 8.64
CA LEU A 178 -29.32 -13.05 8.24
C LEU A 178 -29.41 -13.69 6.86
N SER A 179 -28.48 -13.38 5.95
CA SER A 179 -28.39 -13.95 4.60
C SER A 179 -27.77 -15.36 4.59
N ARG A 180 -28.03 -16.15 5.63
CA ARG A 180 -27.57 -17.54 5.76
C ARG A 180 -28.53 -18.50 5.09
#